data_AF-A0A7K1VMX0-F1
#
_entry.id   AF-A0A7K1VMX0-F1
#
_cell.length_a   1.000
_cell.length_b   1.000
_cell.length_c   1.000
_cell.angle_alpha   90.00
_cell.angle_beta   90.00
_cell.angle_gamma   90.00
#
_symmetry.space_group_name_H-M   'P 1'
#
loop_
_entity.id
_entity.type
_entity.pdbx_description
1 polymer ?
#
loop_
_entity_poly.entity_id
_entity_poly.type
_entity_poly.pdbx_seq_one_letter_code
_entity_poly.pdbx_strand_id
1 'polypeptide(L)'
;MADDAERAAARLVDVLAELSAELHRRGVEDQALAELRRPRAILGFRRAPVMAPVTRAWRLGVVLLERSGGLFATGSVTRAVAPLHANNQSESQEARREIRRAAFDGPFREGEIVNYGWRRLQTDAAGLAAGQEPLALRGADVLVRWAPGLGEQGLMPIERYLADRIDLLDV
;
A
#
# COMPACT_ATOMS: atom_id res chain seq x y z
N MET A 1 21.30 19.92 2.17
CA MET A 1 20.06 19.38 2.77
C MET A 1 18.81 19.78 1.99
N ALA A 2 18.41 21.05 1.91
CA ALA A 2 17.20 21.45 1.16
C ALA A 2 17.31 21.12 -0.35
N ASP A 3 18.43 21.52 -0.95
CA ASP A 3 18.76 21.23 -2.35
C ASP A 3 18.92 19.71 -2.63
N ASP A 4 19.40 18.93 -1.65
CA ASP A 4 19.47 17.47 -1.77
C ASP A 4 18.07 16.83 -1.78
N ALA A 5 17.17 17.31 -0.90
CA ALA A 5 15.80 16.83 -0.82
C ALA A 5 14.98 17.20 -2.06
N GLU A 6 15.22 18.38 -2.64
CA GLU A 6 14.62 18.80 -3.91
C GLU A 6 15.06 17.91 -5.06
N ARG A 7 16.37 17.65 -5.18
CA ARG A 7 16.88 16.70 -6.19
C ARG A 7 16.35 15.29 -5.98
N ALA A 8 16.26 14.84 -4.74
CA ALA A 8 15.71 13.53 -4.39
C ALA A 8 14.23 13.42 -4.79
N ALA A 9 13.42 14.45 -4.49
CA ALA A 9 12.02 14.51 -4.84
C ALA A 9 11.79 14.50 -6.36
N ALA A 10 12.54 15.33 -7.10
CA ALA A 10 12.46 15.38 -8.56
C ALA A 10 12.77 14.01 -9.19
N ARG A 11 13.89 13.39 -8.79
CA ARG A 11 14.25 12.05 -9.26
C ARG A 11 13.22 10.99 -8.90
N LEU A 12 12.67 11.04 -7.69
CA LEU A 12 11.65 10.10 -7.27
C LEU A 12 10.41 10.20 -8.15
N VAL A 13 9.95 11.43 -8.46
CA VAL A 13 8.79 11.63 -9.35
C VAL A 13 9.03 11.02 -10.72
N ASP A 14 10.21 11.24 -11.31
CA ASP A 14 10.57 10.69 -12.62
C ASP A 14 10.57 9.15 -12.61
N VAL A 15 11.18 8.55 -11.58
CA VAL A 15 11.24 7.10 -11.39
C VAL A 15 9.83 6.51 -11.25
N LEU A 16 8.97 7.11 -10.42
CA LEU A 16 7.61 6.60 -10.22
C LEU A 16 6.75 6.70 -11.49
N ALA A 17 6.94 7.75 -12.29
CA ALA A 17 6.26 7.91 -13.57
C ALA A 17 6.71 6.85 -14.59
N GLU A 18 8.03 6.60 -14.69
CA GLU A 18 8.59 5.57 -15.56
C GLU A 18 8.08 4.17 -15.20
N LEU A 19 8.12 3.81 -13.91
CA LEU A 19 7.66 2.51 -13.43
C LEU A 19 6.16 2.32 -13.61
N SER A 20 5.36 3.37 -13.41
CA SER A 20 3.91 3.33 -13.68
C SER A 20 3.63 3.04 -15.16
N ALA A 21 4.37 3.70 -16.07
CA ALA A 21 4.25 3.45 -17.50
C ALA A 21 4.69 2.03 -17.87
N GLU A 22 5.76 1.51 -17.26
CA GLU A 22 6.22 0.13 -17.43
C GLU A 22 5.18 -0.90 -17.02
N LEU A 23 4.66 -0.79 -15.79
CA LEU A 23 3.64 -1.69 -15.25
C LEU A 23 2.38 -1.69 -16.11
N HIS A 24 2.00 -0.51 -16.61
CA HIS A 24 0.88 -0.40 -17.52
C HIS A 24 1.15 -1.10 -18.86
N ARG A 25 2.33 -0.90 -19.45
CA ARG A 25 2.72 -1.53 -20.73
C ARG A 25 2.81 -3.04 -20.63
N ARG A 26 3.27 -3.55 -19.49
CA ARG A 26 3.32 -4.97 -19.14
C ARG A 26 1.95 -5.60 -18.86
N GLY A 27 0.90 -4.79 -18.75
CA GLY A 27 -0.45 -5.29 -18.45
C GLY A 27 -0.60 -5.84 -17.04
N VAL A 28 0.26 -5.44 -16.09
CA VAL A 28 0.17 -5.90 -14.69
C VAL A 28 -1.14 -5.40 -14.08
N GLU A 29 -1.91 -6.29 -13.47
CA GLU A 29 -3.16 -5.92 -12.79
C GLU A 29 -2.89 -5.07 -11.54
N ASP A 30 -3.61 -3.95 -11.43
CA ASP A 30 -3.62 -3.12 -10.23
C ASP A 30 -4.64 -3.66 -9.20
N GLN A 31 -4.40 -3.36 -7.93
CA GLN A 31 -5.21 -3.83 -6.81
C GLN A 31 -6.02 -2.68 -6.21
N ALA A 32 -7.18 -2.99 -5.64
CA ALA A 32 -8.00 -1.97 -5.00
C ALA A 32 -7.35 -1.45 -3.72
N LEU A 33 -7.40 -0.13 -3.51
CA LEU A 33 -7.10 0.55 -2.25
C LEU A 33 -8.41 1.00 -1.62
N ALA A 34 -8.63 0.62 -0.37
CA ALA A 34 -9.85 0.92 0.35
C ALA A 34 -9.58 1.52 1.73
N GLU A 35 -10.49 2.37 2.18
CA GLU A 35 -10.57 2.83 3.55
C GLU A 35 -11.51 1.91 4.33
N LEU A 36 -10.99 1.29 5.40
CA LEU A 36 -11.81 0.51 6.32
C LEU A 36 -12.48 1.45 7.32
N ARG A 37 -13.79 1.62 7.20
CA ARG A 37 -14.59 2.43 8.11
C ARG A 37 -15.24 1.52 9.14
N ARG A 38 -14.94 1.77 10.41
CA ARG A 38 -15.59 1.12 11.56
C ARG A 38 -16.59 2.11 12.16
N PRO A 39 -17.91 1.95 11.92
CA PRO A 39 -18.90 2.84 12.49
C PRO A 39 -18.81 2.83 14.02
N ARG A 40 -18.95 4.01 14.64
CA ARG A 40 -19.07 4.09 16.11
C ARG A 40 -20.33 3.35 16.56
N ALA A 41 -20.24 2.69 17.71
CA ALA A 41 -21.42 2.11 18.34
C ALA A 41 -22.38 3.24 18.74
N ILE A 42 -23.65 3.11 18.36
CA ILE A 42 -24.71 4.05 18.76
C ILE A 42 -25.72 3.22 19.55
N LEU A 43 -25.98 3.60 20.81
CA LEU A 43 -26.92 2.92 21.71
C LEU A 43 -26.66 1.40 21.84
N GLY A 44 -25.39 0.98 21.91
CA GLY A 44 -25.01 -0.43 22.05
C GLY A 44 -25.03 -1.25 20.76
N PHE A 45 -25.58 -0.74 19.66
CA PHE A 45 -25.56 -1.40 18.36
C PHE A 45 -24.28 -1.07 17.59
N ARG A 46 -23.49 -2.09 17.26
CA ARG A 46 -22.33 -1.98 16.36
C ARG A 46 -22.77 -2.33 14.94
N ARG A 47 -22.61 -1.40 14.00
CA ARG A 47 -22.73 -1.72 12.57
C ARG A 47 -21.47 -2.45 12.11
N ALA A 48 -21.64 -3.35 11.15
CA ALA A 48 -20.53 -4.04 10.52
C ALA A 48 -19.54 -3.03 9.91
N PRO A 49 -18.22 -3.33 9.92
CA PRO A 49 -17.24 -2.54 9.18
C PRO A 49 -17.58 -2.50 7.69
N VAL A 50 -17.25 -1.39 7.02
CA VAL A 50 -17.44 -1.20 5.58
C VAL A 50 -16.12 -0.81 4.94
N MET A 51 -15.84 -1.35 3.76
CA MET A 51 -14.71 -0.91 2.94
C MET A 51 -15.19 0.06 1.85
N ALA A 52 -14.70 1.29 1.91
CA ALA A 52 -14.95 2.30 0.88
C ALA A 52 -13.78 2.30 -0.12
N PRO A 53 -14.02 2.13 -1.44
CA PRO A 53 -12.96 2.22 -2.43
C PRO A 53 -12.39 3.64 -2.48
N VAL A 54 -11.08 3.76 -2.69
CA VAL A 54 -10.38 5.04 -2.78
C VAL A 54 -9.70 5.18 -4.14
N THR A 55 -8.83 4.24 -4.49
CA THR A 55 -8.10 4.23 -5.77
C THR A 55 -7.64 2.81 -6.11
N ARG A 56 -6.80 2.66 -7.13
CA ARG A 56 -6.13 1.41 -7.50
C ARG A 56 -4.62 1.63 -7.57
N ALA A 57 -3.85 0.63 -7.16
CA ALA A 57 -2.39 0.69 -7.16
C ALA A 57 -1.77 -0.69 -7.34
N TRP A 58 -0.58 -0.73 -7.93
CA TRP A 58 0.26 -1.93 -7.94
C TRP A 58 0.95 -2.08 -6.60
N ARG A 59 0.93 -3.31 -6.05
CA ARG A 59 1.62 -3.61 -4.79
C ARG A 59 3.05 -4.07 -5.05
N LEU A 60 4.00 -3.25 -4.64
CA LEU A 60 5.44 -3.47 -4.83
C LEU A 60 6.10 -3.65 -3.46
N GLY A 61 5.92 -4.85 -2.89
CA GLY A 61 6.47 -5.20 -1.58
C GLY A 61 5.88 -4.38 -0.42
N VAL A 62 6.62 -3.40 0.09
CA VAL A 62 6.22 -2.52 1.23
C VAL A 62 5.59 -1.20 0.80
N VAL A 63 5.53 -0.92 -0.51
CA VAL A 63 4.86 0.25 -1.07
C VAL A 63 3.77 -0.14 -2.07
N LEU A 64 2.86 0.79 -2.32
CA LEU A 64 1.82 0.73 -3.34
C LEU A 64 2.03 1.92 -4.29
N LEU A 65 2.02 1.67 -5.59
CA LEU A 65 2.17 2.69 -6.63
C LEU A 65 0.84 2.87 -7.39
N GLU A 66 0.23 4.03 -7.24
CA GLU A 66 -0.93 4.46 -8.03
C GLU A 66 -0.48 4.88 -9.43
N ARG A 67 -1.37 4.69 -10.42
CA ARG A 67 -1.11 4.98 -11.83
C ARG A 67 -0.65 6.42 -12.10
N SER A 68 -1.13 7.39 -11.32
CA SER A 68 -0.75 8.81 -11.42
C SER A 68 0.61 9.14 -10.78
N GLY A 69 1.32 8.15 -10.24
CA GLY A 69 2.59 8.34 -9.50
C GLY A 69 2.42 8.50 -7.99
N GLY A 70 1.19 8.39 -7.46
CA GLY A 70 0.96 8.42 -6.02
C GLY A 70 1.59 7.22 -5.31
N LEU A 71 2.35 7.46 -4.23
CA LEU A 71 3.01 6.42 -3.46
C LEU A 71 2.37 6.26 -2.07
N PHE A 72 2.20 5.01 -1.63
CA PHE A 72 1.62 4.69 -0.33
C PHE A 72 2.42 3.60 0.37
N ALA A 73 2.53 3.68 1.69
CA ALA A 73 3.00 2.57 2.51
C ALA A 73 1.92 1.49 2.56
N THR A 74 2.32 0.22 2.46
CA THR A 74 1.38 -0.88 2.59
C THR A 74 0.82 -0.98 4.01
N GLY A 75 -0.46 -1.30 4.09
CA GLY A 75 -1.09 -1.78 5.32
C GLY A 75 -1.34 -3.28 5.26
N SER A 76 -2.57 -3.66 5.56
CA SER A 76 -3.06 -5.03 5.46
C SER A 76 -3.73 -5.29 4.11
N VAL A 77 -3.94 -6.57 3.79
CA VAL A 77 -4.58 -7.00 2.54
C VAL A 77 -5.65 -8.05 2.83
N THR A 78 -6.75 -8.01 2.09
CA THR A 78 -7.78 -9.04 2.10
C THR A 78 -8.22 -9.34 0.67
N ARG A 79 -9.10 -10.34 0.51
CA ARG A 79 -9.72 -10.69 -0.77
C ARG A 79 -11.24 -10.58 -0.64
N ALA A 80 -11.89 -10.00 -1.65
CA ALA A 80 -13.34 -9.85 -1.73
C ALA A 80 -14.00 -11.19 -2.09
N VAL A 81 -14.02 -12.15 -1.15
CA VAL A 81 -14.63 -13.47 -1.34
C VAL A 81 -15.55 -13.80 -0.18
N ALA A 82 -16.61 -14.56 -0.45
CA ALA A 82 -17.57 -14.95 0.56
C ALA A 82 -16.86 -15.63 1.74
N PRO A 83 -17.07 -15.17 2.99
CA PRO A 83 -16.48 -15.82 4.14
C PRO A 83 -17.13 -17.19 4.38
N LEU A 84 -16.30 -18.22 4.56
CA LEU A 84 -16.76 -19.58 4.86
C LEU A 84 -17.58 -19.64 6.17
N HIS A 85 -18.45 -20.65 6.28
CA HIS A 85 -19.19 -20.95 7.50
C HIS A 85 -18.22 -21.39 8.62
N ALA A 86 -18.40 -20.83 9.81
CA ALA A 86 -17.46 -20.98 10.91
C ALA A 86 -17.76 -22.24 11.75
N ASN A 87 -16.74 -23.06 12.00
CA ASN A 87 -16.74 -24.04 13.10
C ASN A 87 -15.69 -23.57 14.12
N ASN A 88 -16.11 -23.29 15.36
CA ASN A 88 -15.29 -22.94 16.55
C ASN A 88 -14.05 -22.04 16.28
N GLN A 89 -14.17 -20.72 16.43
CA GLN A 89 -13.10 -19.77 16.08
C GLN A 89 -12.66 -18.86 17.23
N SER A 90 -11.40 -18.43 17.19
CA SER A 90 -10.80 -17.44 18.09
C SER A 90 -11.09 -16.01 17.62
N GLU A 91 -10.98 -15.03 18.52
CA GLU A 91 -11.22 -13.60 18.24
C GLU A 91 -10.44 -13.06 17.03
N SER A 92 -9.21 -13.54 16.80
CA SER A 92 -8.39 -13.15 15.64
C SER A 92 -9.00 -13.60 14.31
N GLN A 93 -9.62 -14.77 14.29
CA GLN A 93 -10.26 -15.31 13.09
C GLN A 93 -11.59 -14.61 12.81
N GLU A 94 -12.34 -14.27 13.87
CA GLU A 94 -13.54 -13.45 13.75
C GLU A 94 -13.25 -12.06 13.18
N ALA A 95 -12.21 -11.38 13.69
CA ALA A 95 -11.79 -10.08 13.16
C ALA A 95 -11.42 -10.17 11.68
N ARG A 96 -10.66 -11.20 11.25
CA ARG A 96 -10.32 -11.42 9.84
C ARG A 96 -11.56 -11.69 8.99
N ARG A 97 -12.54 -12.42 9.53
CA ARG A 97 -13.81 -12.72 8.86
C ARG A 97 -14.65 -11.46 8.65
N GLU A 98 -14.73 -10.57 9.64
CA GLU A 98 -15.40 -9.27 9.49
C GLU A 98 -14.76 -8.41 8.40
N ILE A 99 -13.42 -8.35 8.35
CA ILE A 99 -12.70 -7.62 7.29
C ILE A 99 -12.99 -8.22 5.91
N ARG A 100 -12.97 -9.55 5.77
CA ARG A 100 -13.27 -10.22 4.51
C ARG A 100 -14.72 -9.98 4.07
N ARG A 101 -15.66 -10.03 5.02
CA ARG A 101 -17.06 -9.70 4.77
C ARG A 101 -17.21 -8.26 4.28
N ALA A 102 -16.55 -7.30 4.91
CA ALA A 102 -16.57 -5.90 4.50
C ALA A 102 -16.04 -5.68 3.06
N ALA A 103 -15.06 -6.47 2.63
CA ALA A 103 -14.58 -6.47 1.25
C ALA A 103 -15.57 -7.14 0.29
N PHE A 104 -16.14 -8.29 0.66
CA PHE A 104 -17.09 -9.02 -0.18
C PHE A 104 -18.42 -8.26 -0.38
N ASP A 105 -18.94 -7.65 0.68
CA ASP A 105 -20.18 -6.85 0.64
C ASP A 105 -19.94 -5.46 0.02
N GLY A 106 -18.69 -5.08 -0.23
CA GLY A 106 -18.30 -3.81 -0.84
C GLY A 106 -18.41 -3.82 -2.37
N PRO A 107 -18.08 -2.68 -3.04
CA PRO A 107 -18.19 -2.55 -4.49
C PRO A 107 -17.01 -3.19 -5.26
N PHE A 108 -16.32 -4.16 -4.66
CA PHE A 108 -15.15 -4.81 -5.25
C PHE A 108 -15.58 -6.03 -6.07
N ARG A 109 -14.79 -6.40 -7.08
CA ARG A 109 -15.06 -7.60 -7.86
C ARG A 109 -14.87 -8.84 -6.99
N GLU A 110 -15.66 -9.88 -7.23
CA GLU A 110 -15.45 -11.15 -6.53
C GLU A 110 -14.03 -11.67 -6.80
N GLY A 111 -13.33 -12.06 -5.73
CA GLY A 111 -11.94 -12.50 -5.80
C GLY A 111 -10.91 -11.38 -5.83
N GLU A 112 -11.31 -10.10 -5.91
CA GLU A 112 -10.39 -8.97 -5.98
C GLU A 112 -9.53 -8.81 -4.72
N ILE A 113 -8.27 -8.42 -4.92
CA ILE A 113 -7.35 -8.08 -3.83
C ILE A 113 -7.62 -6.64 -3.37
N VAL A 114 -7.86 -6.46 -2.08
CA VAL A 114 -8.17 -5.17 -1.47
C VAL A 114 -7.14 -4.82 -0.39
N ASN A 115 -6.37 -3.76 -0.62
CA ASN A 115 -5.42 -3.20 0.34
C ASN A 115 -6.11 -2.17 1.23
N TYR A 116 -5.92 -2.27 2.55
CA TYR A 116 -6.52 -1.36 3.54
C TYR A 116 -5.53 -1.03 4.66
N GLY A 117 -5.78 0.09 5.36
CA GLY A 117 -4.85 0.59 6.38
C GLY A 117 -3.51 1.06 5.79
N TRP A 118 -3.49 1.39 4.51
CA TRP A 118 -2.38 2.05 3.83
C TRP A 118 -2.23 3.49 4.32
N ARG A 119 -1.07 4.09 4.09
CA ARG A 119 -0.81 5.51 4.38
C ARG A 119 -0.15 6.18 3.19
N ARG A 120 -0.67 7.34 2.78
CA ARG A 120 -0.06 8.12 1.70
C ARG A 120 1.33 8.58 2.11
N LEU A 121 2.29 8.41 1.20
CA LEU A 121 3.65 8.90 1.36
C LEU A 121 3.78 10.22 0.60
N GLN A 122 4.34 11.24 1.25
CA GLN A 122 4.63 12.52 0.61
C GLN A 122 5.95 12.37 -0.17
N THR A 123 5.92 12.61 -1.47
CA THR A 123 7.09 12.45 -2.35
C THR A 123 7.78 13.78 -2.66
N ASP A 124 7.30 14.88 -2.08
CA ASP A 124 7.92 16.21 -2.18
C ASP A 124 9.12 16.33 -1.22
N ALA A 125 9.94 17.37 -1.45
CA ALA A 125 11.16 17.58 -0.68
C ALA A 125 10.89 17.71 0.83
N ALA A 126 9.83 18.43 1.20
CA ALA A 126 9.42 18.63 2.59
C ALA A 126 9.02 17.30 3.26
N GLY A 127 8.22 16.49 2.57
CA GLY A 127 7.80 15.18 3.04
C GLY A 127 8.96 14.20 3.20
N LEU A 128 9.89 14.17 2.24
CA LEU A 128 11.08 13.32 2.32
C LEU A 128 12.00 13.74 3.48
N ALA A 129 12.21 15.05 3.66
CA ALA A 129 13.02 15.59 4.74
C ALA A 129 12.40 15.37 6.14
N ALA A 130 11.06 15.37 6.25
CA ALA A 130 10.36 15.10 7.50
C ALA A 130 10.51 13.65 7.98
N GLY A 131 10.85 12.72 7.07
CA GLY A 131 10.99 11.29 7.35
C GLY A 131 9.64 10.59 7.51
N GLN A 132 9.48 9.46 6.83
CA GLN A 132 8.19 8.75 6.80
C GLN A 132 8.39 7.29 6.41
N GLU A 133 8.26 6.38 7.37
CA GLU A 133 8.41 4.95 7.06
C GLU A 133 7.41 4.50 5.99
N PRO A 134 7.81 3.68 5.00
CA PRO A 134 9.12 3.01 4.89
C PRO A 134 10.21 3.84 4.17
N LEU A 135 9.98 5.11 3.83
CA LEU A 135 10.97 5.94 3.15
C LEU A 135 11.95 6.60 4.14
N ALA A 136 13.20 6.66 3.72
CA ALA A 136 14.24 7.43 4.39
C ALA A 136 15.03 8.25 3.35
N LEU A 137 15.41 9.47 3.71
CA LEU A 137 16.27 10.32 2.89
C LEU A 137 17.71 10.26 3.41
N ARG A 138 18.69 10.04 2.52
CA ARG A 138 20.12 10.17 2.83
C ARG A 138 20.82 10.98 1.76
N GLY A 139 21.25 12.19 2.14
CA GLY A 139 21.72 13.14 1.14
C GLY A 139 20.63 13.36 0.10
N ALA A 140 20.92 13.01 -1.15
CA ALA A 140 19.99 13.14 -2.26
C ALA A 140 19.36 11.79 -2.70
N ASP A 141 19.56 10.72 -1.92
CA ASP A 141 19.05 9.38 -2.23
C ASP A 141 17.83 9.04 -1.38
N VAL A 142 16.79 8.53 -2.02
CA VAL A 142 15.61 7.98 -1.34
C VAL A 142 15.80 6.48 -1.15
N LEU A 143 15.69 6.04 0.09
CA LEU A 143 15.84 4.65 0.50
C LEU A 143 14.49 4.11 0.96
N VAL A 144 14.28 2.81 0.74
CA VAL A 144 13.15 2.04 1.26
C VAL A 144 13.63 1.11 2.35
N ARG A 145 13.01 1.20 3.52
CA ARG A 145 13.11 0.23 4.61
C ARG A 145 12.20 -0.95 4.32
N TRP A 146 12.72 -1.94 3.61
CA TRP A 146 11.95 -3.12 3.20
C TRP A 146 11.87 -4.20 4.29
N ALA A 147 12.81 -4.18 5.23
CA ALA A 147 12.86 -5.10 6.38
C ALA A 147 13.14 -4.32 7.69
N PRO A 148 12.10 -3.86 8.41
CA PRO A 148 12.29 -3.04 9.62
C PRO A 148 13.15 -3.69 10.70
N GLY A 149 13.08 -5.02 10.84
CA GLY A 149 13.86 -5.77 11.83
C GLY A 149 15.37 -5.86 11.55
N LEU A 150 15.83 -5.47 10.36
CA LEU A 150 17.25 -5.53 9.97
C LEU A 150 17.99 -4.19 10.14
N GLY A 151 17.32 -3.17 10.68
CA GLY A 151 17.91 -1.83 10.86
C GLY A 151 18.44 -1.26 9.55
N GLU A 152 19.74 -0.93 9.53
CA GLU A 152 20.43 -0.36 8.37
C GLU A 152 20.54 -1.31 7.17
N GLN A 153 20.68 -2.62 7.43
CA GLN A 153 20.74 -3.63 6.37
C GLN A 153 19.38 -3.83 5.67
N GLY A 154 18.31 -3.35 6.31
CA GLY A 154 16.97 -3.33 5.75
C GLY A 154 16.68 -2.12 4.85
N LEU A 155 17.68 -1.28 4.56
CA LEU A 155 17.55 -0.13 3.66
C LEU A 155 18.13 -0.43 2.27
N MET A 156 17.42 0.01 1.24
CA MET A 156 17.82 -0.14 -0.16
C MET A 156 17.42 1.11 -0.96
N PRO A 157 18.22 1.58 -1.95
CA PRO A 157 17.80 2.65 -2.85
C PRO A 157 16.44 2.31 -3.49
N ILE A 158 15.52 3.27 -3.52
CA ILE A 158 14.15 3.03 -3.95
C ILE A 158 14.08 2.56 -5.40
N GLU A 159 14.94 3.11 -6.27
CA GLU A 159 15.02 2.76 -7.68
C GLU A 159 15.36 1.28 -7.84
N ARG A 160 16.40 0.82 -7.12
CA ARG A 160 16.79 -0.59 -7.10
C ARG A 160 15.69 -1.46 -6.51
N TYR A 161 15.11 -1.05 -5.39
CA TYR A 161 14.06 -1.82 -4.74
C TYR A 161 12.85 -2.04 -5.65
N LEU A 162 12.40 -0.98 -6.34
CA LEU A 162 11.24 -1.06 -7.22
C LEU A 162 11.54 -1.86 -8.49
N ALA A 163 12.73 -1.71 -9.08
CA ALA A 163 13.16 -2.56 -10.20
C ALA A 163 13.12 -4.05 -9.80
N ASP A 164 13.74 -4.40 -8.67
CA ASP A 164 13.70 -5.77 -8.15
C ASP A 164 12.25 -6.27 -7.93
N ARG A 165 11.32 -5.40 -7.51
CA ARG A 165 9.91 -5.79 -7.33
C ARG A 165 9.19 -6.01 -8.65
N ILE A 166 9.49 -5.21 -9.67
CA ILE A 166 8.86 -5.34 -10.99
C ILE A 166 9.33 -6.61 -11.69
N ASP A 167 10.61 -6.97 -11.54
CA ASP A 167 11.18 -8.19 -12.12
C ASP A 167 10.58 -9.47 -11.50
N LEU A 168 10.06 -9.38 -10.28
CA LEU A 168 9.37 -10.48 -9.59
C LEU A 168 7.88 -10.62 -9.93
N LEU A 169 7.32 -9.69 -10.70
CA LEU A 169 5.93 -9.81 -11.15
C LEU A 169 5.88 -10.76 -12.33
N ASP A 170 5.25 -11.91 -12.14
CA ASP A 170 4.87 -12.81 -13.23
C ASP A 170 3.88 -12.08 -14.16
N VAL A 171 4.19 -12.02 -15.44
CA VAL A 171 3.31 -11.54 -16.54
C VAL A 171 2.98 -12.68 -17.47
#